data_AF-F4XZA6-F1
#
_entry.id   AF-F4XZA6-F1
#
_cell.length_a   1.000
_cell.length_b   1.000
_cell.length_c   1.000
_cell.angle_alpha   90.00
_cell.angle_beta   90.00
_cell.angle_gamma   90.00
#
_symmetry.space_group_name_H-M   'P 1'
#
loop_
_entity.id
_entity.type
_entity.pdbx_description
1 polymer ?
#
loop_
_entity_poly.entity_id
_entity_poly.type
_entity_poly.pdbx_seq_one_letter_code
_entity_poly.pdbx_strand_id
1 'polypeptide(L)'
;MIGLGLGLFLILVGWLLNDWFGREIESLNPTQADHSAKDPANSSSSGSSSNPDPPFTRDPFTEAMRLAQEAAAAGESVETSAQWLDVAAKWERASNLMETVKPDDQRYQIARYRVILYRKNSEEAQKQARKKRS
;
A
#
# COMPACT_ATOMS: atom_id res chain seq x y z
N MET A 1 -16.95 13.36 -34.95
CA MET A 1 -16.82 11.89 -35.09
C MET A 1 -15.89 11.42 -33.97
N ILE A 2 -16.41 11.24 -32.76
CA ILE A 2 -15.63 10.76 -31.61
C ILE A 2 -16.02 9.30 -31.43
N GLY A 3 -15.09 8.40 -31.74
CA GLY A 3 -15.33 6.97 -31.69
C GLY A 3 -14.09 6.22 -31.24
N LEU A 4 -14.24 5.52 -30.11
CA LEU A 4 -13.55 4.28 -29.77
C LEU A 4 -12.04 4.39 -29.50
N GLY A 5 -11.68 4.75 -28.27
CA GLY A 5 -10.31 4.58 -27.78
C GLY A 5 -10.15 4.34 -26.27
N LEU A 6 -11.24 4.25 -25.51
CA LEU A 6 -11.18 4.18 -24.03
C LEU A 6 -11.51 2.81 -23.43
N GLY A 7 -11.91 1.83 -24.23
CA GLY A 7 -12.28 0.49 -23.73
C GLY A 7 -11.10 -0.47 -23.55
N LEU A 8 -10.03 -0.32 -24.33
CA LEU A 8 -8.98 -1.35 -24.41
C LEU A 8 -7.98 -1.31 -23.23
N PHE A 9 -7.90 -0.19 -22.50
CA PHE A 9 -6.94 -0.04 -21.41
C PHE A 9 -7.42 -0.64 -20.09
N LEU A 10 -8.74 -0.77 -19.88
CA LEU A 10 -9.32 -1.35 -18.67
C LEU A 10 -9.24 -2.89 -18.65
N ILE A 11 -9.11 -3.54 -19.81
CA ILE A 11 -8.98 -5.00 -19.90
C ILE A 11 -7.54 -5.46 -19.56
N LEU A 12 -6.51 -4.67 -19.90
CA LEU A 12 -5.11 -5.03 -19.59
C LEU A 12 -4.77 -4.93 -18.09
N VAL A 13 -5.45 -4.07 -17.32
CA VAL A 13 -5.27 -3.98 -15.87
C VAL A 13 -6.05 -5.08 -15.14
N GLY A 14 -7.22 -5.48 -15.67
CA GLY A 14 -8.04 -6.56 -15.12
C GLY A 14 -7.39 -7.94 -15.17
N TRP A 15 -6.52 -8.21 -16.15
CA TRP A 15 -5.80 -9.48 -16.23
C TRP A 15 -4.58 -9.55 -15.30
N LEU A 16 -3.93 -8.42 -14.99
CA LEU A 16 -2.69 -8.43 -14.20
C LEU A 16 -2.91 -8.63 -12.68
N LEU A 17 -4.15 -8.50 -12.20
CA LEU A 17 -4.56 -8.81 -10.82
C LEU A 17 -5.27 -10.17 -10.70
N ASN A 18 -5.60 -10.83 -11.81
CA ASN A 18 -6.38 -12.07 -11.83
C ASN A 18 -5.54 -13.34 -11.59
N ASP A 19 -4.22 -13.28 -11.82
CA ASP A 19 -3.35 -14.46 -11.70
C ASP A 19 -3.02 -14.85 -10.25
N TRP A 20 -3.40 -14.04 -9.26
CA TRP A 20 -3.07 -14.30 -7.85
C TRP A 20 -4.21 -14.92 -7.02
N PHE A 21 -5.47 -14.67 -7.35
CA PHE A 21 -6.62 -15.18 -6.57
C PHE A 21 -7.10 -16.58 -7.01
N GLY A 22 -6.35 -17.27 -7.86
CA GLY A 22 -6.77 -18.52 -8.51
C GLY A 22 -6.19 -19.81 -7.96
N ARG A 23 -5.46 -19.82 -6.84
CA ARG A 23 -4.96 -21.07 -6.25
C ARG A 23 -5.11 -21.09 -4.73
N GLU A 24 -5.85 -22.12 -4.29
CA GLU A 24 -5.78 -22.74 -2.96
C GLU A 24 -6.84 -22.32 -1.92
N ILE A 25 -8.11 -22.69 -2.17
CA ILE A 25 -9.02 -23.16 -1.10
C ILE A 25 -9.65 -24.48 -1.56
N GLU A 26 -8.85 -25.54 -1.59
CA GLU A 26 -9.33 -26.90 -1.40
C GLU A 26 -8.64 -27.42 -0.14
N SER A 27 -9.36 -27.46 0.99
CA SER A 27 -9.27 -28.54 1.99
C SER A 27 -10.19 -28.26 3.19
N LEU A 28 -11.36 -28.93 3.17
CA LEU A 28 -12.03 -29.59 4.29
C LEU A 28 -12.71 -28.74 5.40
N ASN A 29 -14.04 -28.65 5.28
CA ASN A 29 -15.03 -28.69 6.39
C ASN A 29 -14.87 -30.04 7.17
N PRO A 30 -15.29 -30.25 8.45
CA PRO A 30 -16.36 -29.59 9.20
C PRO A 30 -16.08 -29.33 10.70
N THR A 31 -17.12 -28.94 11.46
CA THR A 31 -17.24 -28.83 12.95
C THR A 31 -17.01 -27.39 13.43
N GLN A 32 -17.92 -26.68 14.11
CA GLN A 32 -19.00 -27.07 15.02
C GLN A 32 -19.92 -25.86 15.20
N ALA A 33 -21.21 -25.98 14.88
CA ALA A 33 -22.23 -25.15 15.50
C ALA A 33 -22.71 -25.93 16.72
N ASP A 34 -22.49 -25.41 17.92
CA ASP A 34 -23.50 -25.50 18.97
C ASP A 34 -23.21 -24.48 20.07
N HIS A 35 -24.20 -23.63 20.27
CA HIS A 35 -24.30 -22.70 21.38
C HIS A 35 -24.65 -23.48 22.65
N SER A 36 -23.98 -23.19 23.77
CA SER A 36 -24.62 -23.26 25.09
C SER A 36 -23.93 -22.36 26.09
N ALA A 37 -24.74 -21.46 26.66
CA ALA A 37 -24.42 -20.46 27.64
C ALA A 37 -24.15 -21.03 29.04
N LYS A 38 -23.23 -20.41 29.80
CA LYS A 38 -23.39 -20.13 31.23
C LYS A 38 -22.36 -19.12 31.74
N ASP A 39 -22.85 -18.14 32.50
CA ASP A 39 -22.21 -16.97 33.15
C ASP A 39 -21.04 -17.30 34.12
N PRO A 40 -20.49 -16.33 34.90
CA PRO A 40 -19.80 -15.07 34.56
C PRO A 40 -18.43 -14.93 35.29
N ALA A 41 -17.76 -13.79 35.10
CA ALA A 41 -16.69 -13.20 35.92
C ALA A 41 -15.28 -13.85 35.87
N ASN A 42 -14.34 -13.17 35.20
CA ASN A 42 -13.15 -12.67 35.88
C ASN A 42 -12.49 -11.53 35.06
N SER A 43 -12.57 -10.31 35.58
CA SER A 43 -11.69 -9.22 35.17
C SER A 43 -10.25 -9.61 35.46
N SER A 44 -9.38 -9.52 34.46
CA SER A 44 -7.93 -9.48 34.66
C SER A 44 -7.32 -8.58 33.61
N SER A 45 -7.41 -7.28 33.89
CA SER A 45 -6.44 -6.28 33.50
C SER A 45 -5.04 -6.71 33.96
N SER A 46 -4.10 -6.82 33.03
CA SER A 46 -2.65 -6.87 33.26
C SER A 46 -2.00 -6.60 31.91
N GLY A 47 -1.11 -5.64 31.69
CA GLY A 47 -0.50 -4.64 32.55
C GLY A 47 0.40 -3.80 31.63
N SER A 48 0.37 -2.49 31.80
CA SER A 48 1.36 -1.59 31.20
C SER A 48 2.76 -1.99 31.67
N SER A 49 3.63 -2.34 30.73
CA SER A 49 5.08 -2.29 30.92
C SER A 49 5.59 -1.05 30.21
N SER A 50 5.62 0.07 30.92
CA SER A 50 6.31 1.29 30.50
C SER A 50 7.81 1.08 30.59
N ASN A 51 8.39 0.50 29.55
CA ASN A 51 9.80 0.73 29.24
C ASN A 51 9.88 2.07 28.49
N PRO A 52 10.79 3.00 28.83
CA PRO A 52 10.98 4.19 28.02
C PRO A 52 11.49 3.74 26.65
N ASP A 53 10.65 3.83 25.63
CA ASP A 53 11.06 3.49 24.27
C ASP A 53 12.26 4.37 23.88
N PRO A 54 13.33 3.78 23.31
CA PRO A 54 14.43 4.53 22.72
C PRO A 54 13.88 5.47 21.63
N PRO A 55 14.56 6.59 21.30
CA PRO A 55 14.04 7.63 20.41
C PRO A 55 13.41 7.01 19.17
N PHE A 56 12.10 7.23 19.01
CA PHE A 56 11.24 6.59 18.00
C PHE A 56 11.86 6.72 16.59
N THR A 57 12.69 5.77 16.21
CA THR A 57 13.13 5.62 14.84
C THR A 57 11.90 5.11 14.10
N ARG A 58 11.25 5.99 13.33
CA ARG A 58 10.06 5.62 12.59
C ARG A 58 10.39 4.45 11.66
N ASP A 59 9.59 3.40 11.76
CA ASP A 59 9.68 2.21 10.92
C ASP A 59 9.64 2.62 9.43
N PRO A 60 10.67 2.30 8.63
CA PRO A 60 10.76 2.75 7.23
C PRO A 60 9.59 2.26 6.38
N PHE A 61 9.08 1.06 6.66
CA PHE A 61 7.91 0.53 5.95
C PHE A 61 6.67 1.38 6.21
N THR A 62 6.38 1.67 7.49
CA THR A 62 5.21 2.48 7.88
C THR A 62 5.30 3.90 7.33
N GLU A 63 6.47 4.54 7.41
CA GLU A 63 6.67 5.89 6.89
C GLU A 63 6.51 5.93 5.35
N ALA A 64 7.03 4.92 4.65
CA ALA A 64 6.82 4.79 3.20
C ALA A 64 5.34 4.62 2.85
N MET A 65 4.60 3.79 3.57
CA MET A 65 3.17 3.58 3.35
C MET A 65 2.37 4.87 3.55
N ARG A 66 2.72 5.68 4.57
CA ARG A 66 2.10 6.99 4.80
C ARG A 66 2.34 7.94 3.62
N LEU A 67 3.59 8.08 3.17
CA LEU A 67 3.94 8.95 2.03
C LEU A 67 3.27 8.49 0.73
N ALA A 68 3.21 7.18 0.50
CA ALA A 68 2.50 6.60 -0.64
C ALA A 68 1.00 6.92 -0.62
N GLN A 69 0.36 6.82 0.55
CA GLN A 69 -1.05 7.17 0.70
C GLN A 69 -1.29 8.66 0.44
N GLU A 70 -0.43 9.53 0.96
CA GLU A 70 -0.49 10.97 0.70
C GLU A 70 -0.27 11.31 -0.77
N ALA A 71 0.66 10.62 -1.44
CA ALA A 71 0.91 10.78 -2.86
C ALA A 71 -0.29 10.34 -3.69
N ALA A 72 -0.92 9.21 -3.33
CA ALA A 72 -2.12 8.70 -3.99
C ALA A 72 -3.28 9.68 -3.84
N ALA A 73 -3.59 10.12 -2.62
CA ALA A 73 -4.67 11.06 -2.34
C ALA A 73 -4.44 12.42 -3.02
N ALA A 74 -3.22 12.95 -2.95
CA ALA A 74 -2.90 14.20 -3.64
C ALA A 74 -3.01 14.05 -5.17
N GLY A 75 -2.61 12.90 -5.72
CA GLY A 75 -2.68 12.61 -7.16
C GLY A 75 -4.08 12.72 -7.77
N GLU A 76 -5.14 12.60 -6.98
CA GLU A 76 -6.53 12.65 -7.44
C GLU A 76 -7.00 14.07 -7.80
N SER A 77 -6.41 15.12 -7.19
CA SER A 77 -6.92 16.49 -7.29
C SER A 77 -5.90 17.52 -7.79
N VAL A 78 -4.72 17.10 -8.26
CA VAL A 78 -3.65 18.00 -8.69
C VAL A 78 -3.75 18.37 -10.17
N GLU A 79 -3.55 19.66 -10.46
CA GLU A 79 -3.78 20.20 -11.80
C GLU A 79 -2.51 20.78 -12.42
N THR A 80 -1.62 21.30 -11.59
CA THR A 80 -0.44 22.05 -12.03
C THR A 80 0.80 21.17 -12.13
N SER A 81 1.74 21.58 -13.00
CA SER A 81 3.02 20.89 -13.16
C SER A 81 3.77 20.75 -11.82
N ALA A 82 3.81 21.81 -11.01
CA ALA A 82 4.49 21.80 -9.70
C ALA A 82 3.85 20.79 -8.73
N GLN A 83 2.52 20.76 -8.64
CA GLN A 83 1.82 19.79 -7.79
C GLN A 83 2.06 18.34 -8.25
N TRP A 84 2.12 18.08 -9.55
CA TRP A 84 2.49 16.77 -10.07
C TRP A 84 3.92 16.37 -9.70
N LEU A 85 4.86 17.32 -9.66
CA LEU A 85 6.22 17.07 -9.16
C LEU A 85 6.21 16.76 -7.65
N ASP A 86 5.38 17.43 -6.86
CA ASP A 86 5.23 17.15 -5.43
C ASP A 86 4.65 15.75 -5.17
N VAL A 87 3.76 15.26 -6.04
CA VAL A 87 3.26 13.88 -5.99
C VAL A 87 4.36 12.90 -6.36
N ALA A 88 5.13 13.18 -7.43
CA ALA A 88 6.26 12.34 -7.85
C ALA A 88 7.32 12.21 -6.75
N ALA A 89 7.67 13.31 -6.09
CA ALA A 89 8.65 13.32 -5.01
C ALA A 89 8.21 12.48 -3.80
N LYS A 90 6.92 12.48 -3.46
CA LYS A 90 6.39 11.63 -2.38
C LYS A 90 6.49 10.15 -2.74
N TRP A 91 6.11 9.78 -3.96
CA TRP A 91 6.27 8.40 -4.45
C TRP A 91 7.73 7.94 -4.46
N GLU A 92 8.65 8.79 -4.92
CA GLU A 92 10.07 8.49 -4.92
C GLU A 92 10.61 8.29 -3.50
N ARG A 93 10.28 9.19 -2.58
CA ARG A 93 10.70 9.07 -1.17
C ARG A 93 10.13 7.82 -0.52
N ALA A 94 8.87 7.47 -0.80
CA ALA A 94 8.28 6.23 -0.33
C ALA A 94 9.02 4.99 -0.87
N SER A 95 9.43 5.02 -2.14
CA SER A 95 10.25 3.94 -2.72
C SER A 95 11.59 3.80 -2.01
N ASN A 96 12.32 4.92 -1.83
CA ASN A 96 13.62 4.93 -1.17
C ASN A 96 13.53 4.41 0.27
N LEU A 97 12.46 4.75 1.00
CA LEU A 97 12.23 4.19 2.34
C LEU A 97 11.97 2.68 2.30
N MET A 98 11.19 2.18 1.33
CA MET A 98 10.98 0.74 1.17
C MET A 98 12.29 -0.02 0.86
N GLU A 99 13.26 0.62 0.21
CA GLU A 99 14.59 0.02 0.00
C GLU A 99 15.41 -0.14 1.29
N THR A 100 15.10 0.66 2.32
CA THR A 100 15.80 0.58 3.62
C THR A 100 15.21 -0.45 4.58
N VAL A 101 14.10 -1.10 4.21
CA VAL A 101 13.53 -2.20 5.00
C VAL A 101 14.51 -3.37 5.01
N LYS A 102 14.84 -3.87 6.20
CA LYS A 102 15.85 -4.90 6.37
C LYS A 102 15.35 -6.28 5.90
N PRO A 103 16.24 -7.17 5.41
CA PRO A 103 15.86 -8.50 4.96
C PRO A 103 15.23 -9.43 6.01
N ASP A 104 15.48 -9.17 7.30
CA ASP A 104 14.90 -9.90 8.43
C ASP A 104 13.49 -9.44 8.82
N ASP A 105 13.01 -8.31 8.28
CA ASP A 105 11.63 -7.85 8.46
C ASP A 105 10.67 -8.76 7.67
N GLN A 106 9.59 -9.20 8.32
CA GLN A 106 8.56 -10.04 7.70
C GLN A 106 7.93 -9.40 6.46
N ARG A 107 7.99 -8.08 6.34
CA ARG A 107 7.43 -7.29 5.23
C ARG A 107 8.47 -7.02 4.14
N TYR A 108 9.70 -7.53 4.24
CA TYR A 108 10.77 -7.24 3.28
C TYR A 108 10.36 -7.53 1.84
N GLN A 109 9.74 -8.68 1.56
CA GLN A 109 9.31 -9.01 0.20
C GLN A 109 8.25 -8.05 -0.33
N ILE A 110 7.32 -7.63 0.53
CA ILE A 110 6.31 -6.62 0.21
C ILE A 110 6.99 -5.27 -0.07
N ALA A 111 7.99 -4.90 0.74
CA ALA A 111 8.76 -3.67 0.54
C ALA A 111 9.46 -3.68 -0.82
N ARG A 112 10.15 -4.77 -1.19
CA ARG A 112 10.81 -4.92 -2.49
C ARG A 112 9.85 -4.76 -3.67
N TYR A 113 8.66 -5.33 -3.58
CA TYR A 113 7.63 -5.12 -4.59
C TYR A 113 7.18 -3.65 -4.65
N ARG A 114 6.95 -3.03 -3.49
CA ARG A 114 6.52 -1.63 -3.39
C ARG A 114 7.56 -0.64 -3.91
N VAL A 115 8.86 -0.93 -3.79
CA VAL A 115 9.93 -0.11 -4.40
C VAL A 115 9.67 0.09 -5.90
N ILE A 116 9.40 -1.01 -6.61
CA ILE A 116 9.16 -1.01 -8.07
C ILE A 116 7.88 -0.24 -8.38
N LEU A 117 6.79 -0.53 -7.66
CA LEU A 117 5.51 0.13 -7.85
C LEU A 117 5.59 1.64 -7.63
N TYR A 118 6.21 2.07 -6.54
CA TYR A 118 6.32 3.47 -6.17
C TYR A 118 7.23 4.25 -7.12
N ARG A 119 8.30 3.63 -7.63
CA ARG A 119 9.12 4.22 -8.72
C ARG A 119 8.28 4.49 -9.97
N LYS A 120 7.53 3.49 -10.42
CA LYS A 120 6.65 3.64 -11.57
C LYS A 120 5.61 4.76 -11.37
N ASN A 121 5.03 4.86 -10.18
CA ASN A 121 4.09 5.93 -9.87
C ASN A 121 4.76 7.32 -9.90
N SER A 122 6.00 7.44 -9.40
CA SER A 122 6.77 8.68 -9.51
C SER A 122 7.01 9.07 -10.97
N GLU A 123 7.43 8.12 -11.82
CA GLU A 123 7.65 8.36 -13.25
C GLU A 123 6.38 8.84 -13.96
N GLU A 124 5.23 8.22 -13.68
CA GLU A 124 3.96 8.64 -14.25
C GLU A 124 3.57 10.06 -13.80
N ALA A 125 3.72 10.37 -12.51
CA ALA A 125 3.48 11.73 -12.01
C ALA A 125 4.42 12.76 -12.67
N GLN A 126 5.70 12.43 -12.89
CA GLN A 126 6.62 13.30 -13.63
C GLN A 126 6.21 13.47 -15.10
N LYS A 127 5.68 12.41 -15.75
CA LYS A 127 5.14 12.51 -17.11
C LYS A 127 3.94 13.47 -17.15
N GLN A 128 3.06 13.43 -16.16
CA GLN A 128 1.96 14.39 -16.03
C GLN A 128 2.47 15.82 -15.82
N ALA A 129 3.47 16.00 -14.95
CA ALA A 129 4.10 17.31 -14.75
C ALA A 129 4.66 17.90 -16.06
N ARG A 130 5.33 17.08 -16.87
CA ARG A 130 5.84 17.48 -18.19
C ARG A 130 4.72 17.89 -19.13
N LYS A 131 3.62 17.13 -19.20
CA LYS A 131 2.46 17.46 -20.03
C LYS A 131 1.80 18.78 -19.65
N LYS A 132 1.79 19.13 -18.36
CA LYS A 132 1.20 20.37 -17.84
C LYS A 132 2.09 21.62 -18.01
N ARG A 133 3.34 21.43 -18.43
CA ARG A 133 4.29 22.54 -18.69
C ARG A 133 4.32 22.96 -20.16
N SER A 134 3.97 22.05 -21.06
CA SER A 134 3.84 22.28 -22.50
C SER A 134 2.58 23.04 -22.85
#